data_AF-A0A7S1ZFS1-F1
#
_entry.id   AF-A0A7S1ZFS1-F1
#
_cell.length_a   1.000
_cell.length_b   1.000
_cell.length_c   1.000
_cell.angle_alpha   90.00
_cell.angle_beta   90.00
_cell.angle_gamma   90.00
#
_symmetry.space_group_name_H-M   'P 1'
#
loop_
_entity.id
_entity.type
_entity.pdbx_description
1 polymer ?
#
loop_
_entity_poly.entity_id
_entity_poly.type
_entity_poly.pdbx_seq_one_letter_code
_entity_poly.pdbx_strand_id
1 'polypeptide(L)'
;MQPQTRMAYTSSFWWARRPVLPATIMRTMTASAFVVLGSVPHSAAAADSARANTCAIRHFVFGYGSLICPDSRAVTAPSLVGARALPCTVRGLERGWIARIDVPLPRWGAVGNVPRRLDGWTAVGVRPSPSGTTSGVLIEVDEEELGRFDAREAGYDRVPVRLEDIFPVEGHEYDDGEDVDHAVFSARGRGEARCIGDGGDNEDGKNGESKVEEECKEESLKVWVYVQRDRTPASPTHPIKQSYVDVILRGCLSVSESFARSFIKTTHGWWHEGEDINLEGDKDENHHTWVEDRHFPLYIRADSGYSNEMGHCLDRLLREHHPDAVEKRRKY
;
A
#
# COMPACT_ATOMS: atom_id res chain seq x y z
N MET A 1 41.36 -24.15 -9.04
CA MET A 1 40.28 -23.83 -9.98
C MET A 1 39.46 -25.09 -10.26
N GLN A 2 38.32 -25.22 -9.58
CA GLN A 2 37.17 -26.04 -9.94
C GLN A 2 35.91 -25.34 -9.38
N PRO A 3 34.77 -25.39 -10.07
CA PRO A 3 33.62 -24.55 -9.78
C PRO A 3 32.72 -25.20 -8.71
N GLN A 4 32.26 -24.42 -7.73
CA GLN A 4 31.19 -24.86 -6.82
C GLN A 4 29.82 -24.40 -7.33
N THR A 5 28.93 -25.37 -7.26
CA THR A 5 27.63 -25.51 -7.91
C THR A 5 26.57 -24.61 -7.25
N ARG A 6 25.70 -24.02 -8.09
CA ARG A 6 24.46 -23.33 -7.69
C ARG A 6 23.56 -24.25 -6.86
N MET A 7 23.11 -23.79 -5.69
CA MET A 7 21.90 -24.31 -5.03
C MET A 7 20.74 -23.35 -5.31
N ALA A 8 19.76 -23.83 -6.06
CA ALA A 8 18.46 -23.19 -6.19
C ALA A 8 17.62 -23.54 -4.95
N TYR A 9 17.31 -22.56 -4.11
CA TYR A 9 16.30 -22.71 -3.08
C TYR A 9 14.93 -22.44 -3.70
N THR A 10 14.16 -23.51 -3.88
CA THR A 10 12.71 -23.41 -4.12
C THR A 10 12.04 -23.38 -2.74
N SER A 11 11.35 -22.28 -2.39
CA SER A 11 10.51 -22.25 -1.20
C SER A 11 9.04 -22.31 -1.61
N SER A 12 8.48 -23.52 -1.59
CA SER A 12 7.05 -23.75 -1.75
C SER A 12 6.33 -23.54 -0.41
N PHE A 13 5.30 -22.69 -0.44
CA PHE A 13 4.03 -22.73 0.28
C PHE A 13 3.97 -23.47 1.63
N TRP A 14 3.81 -22.71 2.72
CA TRP A 14 3.09 -23.17 3.92
C TRP A 14 2.32 -22.00 4.56
N TRP A 15 1.00 -22.00 4.34
CA TRP A 15 0.04 -21.23 5.14
C TRP A 15 -0.93 -22.19 5.85
N ALA A 16 -1.19 -21.85 7.12
CA ALA A 16 -2.22 -22.32 8.04
C ALA A 16 -3.06 -23.56 7.64
N ARG A 17 -2.74 -24.71 8.28
CA ARG A 17 -3.73 -25.79 8.48
C ARG A 17 -4.76 -25.34 9.53
N ARG A 18 -6.03 -25.24 9.15
CA ARG A 18 -7.16 -25.19 10.08
C ARG A 18 -7.40 -26.58 10.69
N PRO A 19 -7.83 -26.70 11.96
CA PRO A 19 -8.18 -27.99 12.55
C PRO A 19 -9.56 -28.44 12.04
N VAL A 20 -9.61 -29.68 11.53
CA VAL A 20 -10.84 -30.38 11.11
C VAL A 20 -11.37 -31.16 12.30
N LEU A 21 -12.62 -30.92 12.69
CA LEU A 21 -13.37 -31.78 13.61
C LEU A 21 -13.86 -33.04 12.86
N PRO A 22 -13.79 -34.25 13.44
CA PRO A 22 -14.28 -35.45 12.77
C PRO A 22 -15.80 -35.61 12.91
N ALA A 23 -16.51 -35.60 11.78
CA ALA A 23 -17.91 -36.05 11.69
C ALA A 23 -17.96 -37.58 11.73
N THR A 24 -18.82 -38.13 12.60
CA THR A 24 -18.99 -39.57 12.80
C THR A 24 -20.46 -39.95 12.62
N ILE A 25 -20.65 -40.88 11.67
CA ILE A 25 -21.74 -41.86 11.50
C ILE A 25 -23.08 -41.37 10.92
N MET A 26 -23.20 -41.65 9.62
CA MET A 26 -24.41 -41.85 8.84
C MET A 26 -25.08 -43.17 9.25
N ARG A 27 -26.37 -43.15 9.58
CA ARG A 27 -27.20 -44.36 9.74
C ARG A 27 -28.41 -44.25 8.82
N THR A 28 -28.58 -45.31 8.06
CA THR A 28 -29.59 -45.61 7.04
C THR A 28 -31.02 -45.55 7.57
N MET A 29 -31.96 -45.08 6.75
CA MET A 29 -33.35 -45.56 6.71
C MET A 29 -33.96 -45.38 5.32
N THR A 30 -34.99 -46.18 5.08
CA THR A 30 -35.38 -46.85 3.82
C THR A 30 -36.50 -46.16 3.04
N ALA A 31 -36.66 -46.64 1.80
CA ALA A 31 -37.61 -46.28 0.74
C ALA A 31 -39.11 -46.17 1.11
N SER A 32 -39.86 -45.34 0.37
CA SER A 32 -40.87 -45.79 -0.61
C SER A 32 -41.55 -44.63 -1.34
N ALA A 33 -42.10 -44.98 -2.50
CA ALA A 33 -42.53 -44.16 -3.64
C ALA A 33 -43.75 -43.26 -3.42
N PHE A 34 -43.94 -42.28 -4.32
CA PHE A 34 -45.20 -42.13 -5.07
C PHE A 34 -44.96 -41.36 -6.37
N VAL A 35 -45.42 -41.96 -7.48
CA VAL A 35 -45.48 -41.38 -8.83
C VAL A 35 -46.75 -40.52 -8.92
N VAL A 36 -46.61 -39.28 -9.38
CA VAL A 36 -47.74 -38.54 -9.97
C VAL A 36 -47.24 -37.89 -11.26
N LEU A 37 -47.79 -38.39 -12.37
CA LEU A 37 -47.70 -37.81 -13.71
C LEU A 37 -48.59 -36.56 -13.76
N GLY A 38 -47.99 -35.41 -14.07
CA GLY A 38 -48.68 -34.15 -14.32
C GLY A 38 -48.08 -33.45 -15.53
N SER A 39 -48.95 -33.10 -16.47
CA SER A 39 -48.74 -32.60 -17.83
C SER A 39 -48.10 -31.19 -17.95
N VAL A 40 -47.44 -30.99 -19.11
CA VAL A 40 -46.74 -29.80 -19.63
C VAL A 40 -47.67 -28.57 -19.76
N PRO A 41 -47.14 -27.32 -19.63
CA PRO A 41 -47.03 -26.51 -20.85
C PRO A 41 -45.69 -25.76 -20.99
N HIS A 42 -45.35 -25.50 -22.25
CA HIS A 42 -44.35 -24.53 -22.71
C HIS A 42 -44.54 -23.16 -22.02
N SER A 43 -43.45 -22.56 -21.57
CA SER A 43 -43.28 -21.10 -21.56
C SER A 43 -41.80 -20.77 -21.65
N ALA A 44 -41.35 -20.54 -22.88
CA ALA A 44 -40.18 -19.72 -23.15
C ALA A 44 -40.65 -18.26 -23.05
N ALA A 45 -40.40 -17.61 -21.91
CA ALA A 45 -40.51 -16.16 -21.79
C ALA A 45 -39.76 -15.65 -20.55
N ALA A 46 -38.93 -14.63 -20.79
CA ALA A 46 -38.41 -13.68 -19.81
C ALA A 46 -37.38 -14.19 -18.79
N ALA A 47 -36.17 -14.48 -19.27
CA ALA A 47 -34.95 -14.22 -18.51
C ALA A 47 -34.14 -13.14 -19.25
N ASP A 48 -34.80 -12.02 -19.54
CA ASP A 48 -34.19 -10.85 -20.16
C ASP A 48 -34.77 -9.61 -19.50
N SER A 49 -34.35 -9.35 -18.26
CA SER A 49 -34.49 -8.05 -17.59
C SER A 49 -33.71 -8.09 -16.27
N ALA A 50 -32.99 -7.01 -15.98
CA ALA A 50 -32.10 -6.79 -14.85
C ALA A 50 -30.62 -7.18 -15.05
N ARG A 51 -30.04 -6.81 -16.20
CA ARG A 51 -28.63 -6.37 -16.20
C ARG A 51 -28.63 -4.99 -15.55
N ALA A 52 -28.55 -4.96 -14.21
CA ALA A 52 -28.34 -3.72 -13.48
C ALA A 52 -27.10 -3.05 -14.07
N ASN A 53 -27.25 -1.83 -14.57
CA ASN A 53 -26.14 -0.95 -14.93
C ASN A 53 -25.43 -0.57 -13.62
N THR A 54 -24.68 -1.51 -13.05
CA THR A 54 -23.76 -1.20 -11.97
C THR A 54 -22.61 -0.43 -12.59
N CYS A 55 -22.53 0.87 -12.28
CA CYS A 55 -21.30 1.62 -12.41
C CYS A 55 -20.18 0.78 -11.76
N ALA A 56 -19.15 0.44 -12.55
CA ALA A 56 -18.00 -0.27 -12.02
C ALA A 56 -17.28 0.66 -11.04
N ILE A 57 -17.11 0.20 -9.80
CA ILE A 57 -16.30 0.92 -8.81
C ILE A 57 -14.85 0.57 -9.09
N ARG A 58 -14.02 1.58 -9.32
CA ARG A 58 -12.57 1.41 -9.48
C ARG A 58 -11.90 1.74 -8.16
N HIS A 59 -11.09 0.81 -7.67
CA HIS A 59 -10.39 0.96 -6.41
C HIS A 59 -8.95 1.37 -6.64
N PHE A 60 -8.46 2.26 -5.78
CA PHE A 60 -7.08 2.68 -5.74
C PHE A 60 -6.53 2.54 -4.33
N VAL A 61 -5.27 2.13 -4.22
CA VAL A 61 -4.53 2.12 -2.95
C VAL A 61 -3.44 3.20 -3.03
N PHE A 62 -3.47 4.13 -2.08
CA PHE A 62 -2.42 5.11 -1.86
C PHE A 62 -1.27 4.48 -1.07
N GLY A 63 -0.18 4.16 -1.77
CA GLY A 63 1.06 3.67 -1.21
C GLY A 63 2.01 4.80 -0.84
N TYR A 64 2.31 4.97 0.45
CA TYR A 64 3.21 6.02 0.97
C TYR A 64 4.54 5.50 1.54
N GLY A 65 4.76 4.19 1.47
CA GLY A 65 5.96 3.50 1.96
C GLY A 65 6.48 2.48 0.95
N SER A 66 6.74 1.23 1.39
CA SER A 66 7.29 0.20 0.50
C SER A 66 6.44 -0.13 -0.73
N LEU A 67 5.15 0.26 -0.76
CA LEU A 67 4.26 0.14 -1.92
C LEU A 67 4.65 1.05 -3.09
N ILE A 68 5.42 2.11 -2.83
CA ILE A 68 5.98 2.97 -3.88
C ILE A 68 6.86 2.15 -4.83
N CYS A 69 7.57 1.15 -4.30
CA CYS A 69 8.41 0.26 -5.09
C CYS A 69 7.58 -0.76 -5.89
N PRO A 70 7.71 -0.80 -7.24
CA PRO A 70 6.99 -1.75 -8.09
C PRO A 70 7.18 -3.21 -7.67
N ASP A 71 8.42 -3.61 -7.43
CA ASP A 71 8.74 -5.00 -7.07
C ASP A 71 8.12 -5.39 -5.72
N SER A 72 8.13 -4.47 -4.76
CA SER A 72 7.53 -4.69 -3.43
C SER A 72 6.01 -4.82 -3.50
N ARG A 73 5.30 -4.07 -4.35
CA ARG A 73 3.84 -4.21 -4.50
C ARG A 73 3.45 -5.44 -5.35
N ALA A 74 4.24 -5.79 -6.37
CA ALA A 74 4.02 -6.97 -7.20
C ALA A 74 4.11 -8.30 -6.40
N VAL A 75 4.90 -8.35 -5.33
CA VAL A 75 4.89 -9.51 -4.39
C VAL A 75 3.53 -9.69 -3.71
N THR A 76 2.78 -8.60 -3.49
CA THR A 76 1.45 -8.68 -2.88
C THR A 76 0.35 -8.99 -3.89
N ALA A 77 0.38 -8.33 -5.04
CA ALA A 77 -0.56 -8.57 -6.13
C ALA A 77 0.26 -8.79 -7.42
N PRO A 78 0.47 -10.06 -7.84
CA PRO A 78 1.29 -10.37 -9.01
C PRO A 78 0.78 -9.79 -10.33
N SER A 79 -0.51 -9.49 -10.43
CA SER A 79 -1.13 -8.75 -11.53
C SER A 79 -0.60 -7.33 -11.67
N LEU A 80 0.02 -6.76 -10.62
CA LEU A 80 0.67 -5.46 -10.66
C LEU A 80 2.11 -5.49 -11.20
N VAL A 81 2.61 -6.64 -11.65
CA VAL A 81 3.90 -6.71 -12.34
C VAL A 81 3.84 -5.85 -13.60
N GLY A 82 4.67 -4.80 -13.66
CA GLY A 82 4.67 -3.83 -14.75
C GLY A 82 3.52 -2.82 -14.71
N ALA A 83 2.63 -2.89 -13.72
CA ALA A 83 1.56 -1.91 -13.56
C ALA A 83 2.13 -0.54 -13.17
N ARG A 84 1.71 0.47 -13.93
CA ARG A 84 1.95 1.87 -13.63
C ARG A 84 1.31 2.21 -12.28
N ALA A 85 1.99 3.05 -11.52
CA ALA A 85 1.42 3.66 -10.32
C ALA A 85 1.52 5.16 -10.48
N LEU A 86 0.42 5.87 -10.19
CA LEU A 86 0.29 7.30 -10.41
C LEU A 86 0.92 8.09 -9.27
N PRO A 87 2.02 8.83 -9.47
CA PRO A 87 2.61 9.65 -8.42
C PRO A 87 1.64 10.75 -8.02
N CYS A 88 1.43 10.90 -6.71
CA CYS A 88 0.55 11.94 -6.19
C CYS A 88 1.00 12.39 -4.80
N THR A 89 0.30 13.40 -4.31
CA THR A 89 0.46 13.96 -2.99
C THR A 89 -0.90 14.01 -2.31
N VAL A 90 -0.98 13.57 -1.06
CA VAL A 90 -2.22 13.57 -0.27
C VAL A 90 -2.10 14.57 0.88
N ARG A 91 -3.05 15.50 0.97
CA ARG A 91 -3.18 16.46 2.08
C ARG A 91 -3.82 15.81 3.30
N GLY A 92 -3.58 16.40 4.48
CA GLY A 92 -4.19 15.94 5.72
C GLY A 92 -3.45 14.77 6.37
N LEU A 93 -2.33 14.34 5.80
CA LEU A 93 -1.51 13.23 6.27
C LEU A 93 -0.06 13.65 6.43
N GLU A 94 0.56 13.20 7.52
CA GLU A 94 1.99 13.35 7.77
C GLU A 94 2.63 11.98 7.95
N ARG A 95 3.75 11.76 7.25
CA ARG A 95 4.49 10.50 7.27
C ARG A 95 5.63 10.53 8.28
N GLY A 96 5.81 9.43 9.01
CA GLY A 96 6.96 9.27 9.90
C GLY A 96 7.28 7.81 10.20
N TRP A 97 8.41 7.58 10.86
CA TRP A 97 8.83 6.27 11.36
C TRP A 97 8.08 5.92 12.65
N ILE A 98 6.80 5.57 12.51
CA ILE A 98 5.85 5.43 13.62
C ILE A 98 5.02 4.14 13.58
N ALA A 99 5.33 3.21 12.68
CA ALA A 99 4.60 1.93 12.58
C ALA A 99 5.47 0.78 13.09
N ARG A 100 5.38 0.47 14.39
CA ARG A 100 6.11 -0.66 14.98
C ARG A 100 5.51 -1.98 14.53
N ILE A 101 6.40 -2.90 14.20
CA ILE A 101 6.09 -4.25 13.78
C ILE A 101 6.89 -5.20 14.65
N ASP A 102 6.17 -5.92 15.51
CA ASP A 102 6.74 -6.96 16.36
C ASP A 102 7.15 -8.16 15.50
N VAL A 103 8.28 -8.78 15.85
CA VAL A 103 8.60 -10.11 15.33
C VAL A 103 8.09 -11.16 16.32
N PRO A 104 7.35 -12.20 15.87
CA PRO A 104 6.67 -13.15 16.77
C PRO A 104 7.58 -13.89 17.76
N LEU A 105 8.90 -13.93 17.52
CA LEU A 105 9.94 -14.40 18.43
C LEU A 105 11.24 -13.63 18.13
N PRO A 106 12.10 -13.33 19.12
CA PRO A 106 13.39 -12.71 18.85
C PRO A 106 14.21 -13.63 17.95
N ARG A 107 14.54 -13.19 16.72
CA ARG A 107 15.59 -13.85 15.95
C ARG A 107 16.89 -13.61 16.69
N TRP A 108 17.44 -14.65 17.30
CA TRP A 108 18.83 -14.63 17.75
C TRP A 108 19.73 -14.61 16.51
N GLY A 109 20.15 -13.42 16.08
CA GLY A 109 21.24 -13.27 15.13
C GLY A 109 22.54 -13.52 15.86
N ALA A 110 23.05 -14.76 15.83
CA ALA A 110 24.43 -15.01 16.25
C ALA A 110 25.37 -14.53 15.13
N VAL A 111 25.67 -13.23 15.11
CA VAL A 111 26.84 -12.69 14.41
C VAL A 111 27.73 -12.04 15.48
N GLY A 112 28.61 -12.85 16.06
CA GLY A 112 29.54 -12.42 17.11
C GLY A 112 28.98 -12.42 18.55
N ASN A 113 29.86 -12.09 19.51
CA ASN A 113 29.63 -12.15 20.96
C ASN A 113 28.77 -11.00 21.54
N VAL A 114 27.83 -10.43 20.78
CA VAL A 114 26.95 -9.36 21.29
C VAL A 114 25.48 -9.69 21.01
N PRO A 115 24.69 -10.07 22.05
CA PRO A 115 23.27 -10.29 21.87
C PRO A 115 22.54 -8.95 21.78
N ARG A 116 22.36 -8.40 20.57
CA ARG A 116 21.44 -7.26 20.38
C ARG A 116 20.04 -7.80 20.10
N ARG A 117 19.22 -7.80 21.15
CA ARG A 117 17.81 -8.17 21.08
C ARG A 117 17.05 -7.11 20.27
N LEU A 118 16.59 -7.49 19.08
CA LEU A 118 15.58 -6.76 18.33
C LEU A 118 14.23 -7.42 18.59
N ASP A 119 13.31 -6.66 19.19
CA ASP A 119 11.94 -7.13 19.45
C ASP A 119 11.06 -6.94 18.21
N GLY A 120 11.48 -6.07 17.29
CA GLY A 120 10.75 -5.78 16.06
C GLY A 120 11.50 -4.81 15.17
N TRP A 121 10.74 -4.02 14.41
CA TRP A 121 11.25 -2.96 13.56
C TRP A 121 10.19 -1.89 13.34
N THR A 122 10.59 -0.75 12.79
CA THR A 122 9.67 0.36 12.52
C THR A 122 9.59 0.65 11.03
N ALA A 123 8.39 0.55 10.48
CA ALA A 123 8.05 0.97 9.13
C ALA A 123 7.61 2.44 9.11
N VAL A 124 7.45 3.00 7.91
CA VAL A 124 6.75 4.28 7.78
C VAL A 124 5.27 4.09 8.05
N GLY A 125 4.70 5.04 8.80
CA GLY A 125 3.27 5.17 9.05
C GLY A 125 2.81 6.59 8.70
N VAL A 126 1.50 6.79 8.66
CA VAL A 126 0.90 8.12 8.51
C VAL A 126 0.05 8.48 9.72
N ARG A 127 0.01 9.77 10.08
CA ARG A 127 -0.93 10.31 11.06
C ARG A 127 -1.73 11.46 10.43
N PRO A 128 -3.00 11.66 10.83
CA PRO A 128 -3.74 12.85 10.44
C PRO A 128 -3.00 14.12 10.88
N SER A 129 -2.86 15.07 9.96
CA SER A 129 -2.22 16.36 10.19
C SER A 129 -2.83 17.38 9.24
N PRO A 130 -3.64 18.36 9.70
CA PRO A 130 -4.36 19.28 8.81
C PRO A 130 -3.46 20.10 7.87
N SER A 131 -2.24 20.42 8.31
CA SER A 131 -1.20 21.08 7.51
C SER A 131 -0.24 20.09 6.84
N GLY A 132 -0.31 18.81 7.21
CA GLY A 132 0.54 17.76 6.71
C GLY A 132 0.22 17.41 5.27
N THR A 133 1.25 17.02 4.54
CA THR A 133 1.15 16.59 3.15
C THR A 133 2.11 15.43 2.94
N THR A 134 1.63 14.35 2.31
CA THR A 134 2.41 13.11 2.11
C THR A 134 2.45 12.73 0.64
N SER A 135 3.65 12.61 0.09
CA SER A 135 3.86 12.08 -1.27
C SER A 135 3.70 10.55 -1.31
N GLY A 136 3.25 10.00 -2.43
CA GLY A 136 3.12 8.56 -2.61
C GLY A 136 2.71 8.21 -4.03
N VAL A 137 2.15 7.02 -4.21
CA VAL A 137 1.63 6.56 -5.50
C VAL A 137 0.23 5.98 -5.33
N LEU A 138 -0.64 6.20 -6.31
CA LEU A 138 -1.91 5.49 -6.42
C LEU A 138 -1.72 4.25 -7.30
N ILE A 139 -2.23 3.14 -6.82
CA ILE A 139 -2.17 1.85 -7.48
C ILE A 139 -3.61 1.44 -7.73
N GLU A 140 -4.01 1.32 -8.99
CA GLU A 140 -5.32 0.76 -9.34
C GLU A 140 -5.35 -0.72 -8.95
N VAL A 141 -6.44 -1.14 -8.31
CA VAL A 141 -6.63 -2.51 -7.84
C VAL A 141 -8.05 -2.98 -8.08
N ASP A 142 -8.24 -4.26 -8.37
CA ASP A 142 -9.54 -4.91 -8.28
C ASP A 142 -9.89 -5.32 -6.83
N GLU A 143 -11.10 -5.83 -6.61
CA GLU A 143 -11.56 -6.28 -5.28
C GLU A 143 -10.73 -7.45 -4.71
N GLU A 144 -10.20 -8.32 -5.58
CA GLU A 144 -9.38 -9.46 -5.15
C GLU A 144 -7.99 -9.01 -4.70
N GLU A 145 -7.35 -8.13 -5.47
CA GLU A 145 -6.10 -7.46 -5.12
C GLU A 145 -6.24 -6.60 -3.87
N LEU A 146 -7.35 -5.89 -3.73
CA LEU A 146 -7.67 -5.11 -2.54
C LEU A 146 -7.70 -6.02 -1.30
N GLY A 147 -8.32 -7.20 -1.39
CA GLY A 147 -8.27 -8.23 -0.33
C GLY A 147 -6.86 -8.76 -0.03
N ARG A 148 -5.97 -8.84 -1.03
CA ARG A 148 -4.54 -9.18 -0.82
C ARG A 148 -3.80 -8.07 -0.08
N PHE A 149 -4.11 -6.81 -0.36
CA PHE A 149 -3.55 -5.70 0.41
C PHE A 149 -4.06 -5.68 1.85
N ASP A 150 -5.34 -5.99 2.10
CA ASP A 150 -5.86 -6.14 3.47
C ASP A 150 -5.08 -7.21 4.25
N ALA A 151 -4.79 -8.35 3.62
CA ALA A 151 -4.01 -9.42 4.23
C ALA A 151 -2.54 -9.03 4.46
N ARG A 152 -1.94 -8.25 3.54
CA ARG A 152 -0.57 -7.74 3.66
C ARG A 152 -0.46 -6.75 4.83
N GLU A 153 -1.41 -5.83 4.94
CA GLU A 153 -1.39 -4.71 5.87
C GLU A 153 -2.09 -5.07 7.20
N ALA A 154 -2.00 -6.34 7.61
CA ALA A 154 -2.52 -6.80 8.89
C ALA A 154 -1.92 -5.98 10.05
N GLY A 155 -2.78 -5.31 10.82
CA GLY A 155 -2.37 -4.35 11.86
C GLY A 155 -2.65 -2.88 11.51
N TYR A 156 -3.08 -2.62 10.27
CA TYR A 156 -3.54 -1.34 9.77
C TYR A 156 -5.06 -1.35 9.59
N ASP A 157 -5.67 -0.17 9.59
CA ASP A 157 -7.05 0.06 9.20
C ASP A 157 -7.09 0.68 7.80
N ARG A 158 -7.93 0.14 6.92
CA ARG A 158 -8.15 0.69 5.58
C ARG A 158 -9.14 1.86 5.67
N VAL A 159 -8.67 3.06 5.34
CA VAL A 159 -9.42 4.32 5.46
C VAL A 159 -9.60 4.95 4.08
N PRO A 160 -10.78 5.49 3.75
CA PRO A 160 -10.97 6.21 2.48
C PRO A 160 -10.23 7.55 2.49
N VAL A 161 -9.63 7.91 1.35
CA VAL A 161 -9.05 9.23 1.09
C VAL A 161 -10.01 10.01 0.21
N ARG A 162 -10.31 11.26 0.55
CA ARG A 162 -11.16 12.11 -0.28
C ARG A 162 -10.41 12.52 -1.54
N LEU A 163 -11.07 12.45 -2.69
CA LEU A 163 -10.46 12.83 -3.98
C LEU A 163 -9.98 14.29 -4.01
N GLU A 164 -10.65 15.17 -3.26
CA GLU A 164 -10.25 16.58 -3.12
C GLU A 164 -8.93 16.80 -2.38
N ASP A 165 -8.49 15.81 -1.60
CA ASP A 165 -7.22 15.85 -0.87
C ASP A 165 -6.05 15.28 -1.69
N ILE A 166 -6.27 14.85 -2.93
CA ILE A 166 -5.26 14.23 -3.81
C ILE A 166 -4.81 15.23 -4.87
N PHE A 167 -3.50 15.39 -5.00
CA PHE A 167 -2.86 16.39 -5.86
C PHE A 167 -1.76 15.76 -6.72
N PRO A 168 -1.52 16.29 -7.92
CA PRO A 168 -0.33 15.94 -8.68
C PRO A 168 0.93 16.34 -7.91
N VAL A 169 2.02 15.61 -8.14
CA VAL A 169 3.35 15.96 -7.66
C VAL A 169 3.85 17.16 -8.48
N GLU A 170 4.34 18.18 -7.79
CA GLU A 170 4.91 19.36 -8.42
C GLU A 170 6.09 19.00 -9.34
N GLY A 171 6.04 19.47 -10.59
CA GLY A 171 7.08 19.23 -11.60
C GLY A 171 7.12 17.82 -12.18
N HIS A 172 6.14 16.96 -11.87
CA HIS A 172 5.97 15.68 -12.55
C HIS A 172 5.11 15.86 -13.81
N GLU A 173 5.56 15.30 -14.93
CA GLU A 173 4.79 15.31 -16.18
C GLU A 173 3.76 14.17 -16.17
N TYR A 174 2.51 14.51 -16.46
CA TYR A 174 1.41 13.55 -16.55
C TYR A 174 1.01 13.40 -18.01
N ASP A 175 0.59 12.19 -18.39
CA ASP A 175 0.13 11.95 -19.75
C ASP A 175 -1.37 12.28 -19.81
N ASP A 176 -1.71 13.40 -20.42
CA ASP A 176 -3.09 13.89 -20.57
C ASP A 176 -3.98 12.92 -21.38
N GLY A 177 -3.38 11.93 -22.07
CA GLY A 177 -4.08 10.93 -22.88
C GLY A 177 -4.43 9.63 -22.15
N GLU A 178 -3.94 9.39 -20.93
CA GLU A 178 -4.27 8.19 -20.17
C GLU A 178 -5.50 8.40 -19.26
N ASP A 179 -6.54 7.57 -19.45
CA ASP A 179 -7.84 7.67 -18.78
C ASP A 179 -7.76 7.78 -17.24
N VAL A 180 -6.71 7.22 -16.64
CA VAL A 180 -6.59 7.11 -15.18
C VAL A 180 -6.07 8.40 -14.53
N ASP A 181 -5.05 9.02 -15.12
CA ASP A 181 -4.45 10.28 -14.66
C ASP A 181 -5.49 11.38 -14.67
N HIS A 182 -6.19 11.50 -15.81
CA HIS A 182 -7.27 12.46 -15.98
C HIS A 182 -8.43 12.14 -15.03
N ALA A 183 -8.85 10.88 -14.86
CA ALA A 183 -9.99 10.53 -14.00
C ALA A 183 -9.79 10.94 -12.53
N VAL A 184 -8.64 10.64 -11.93
CA VAL A 184 -8.39 10.95 -10.51
C VAL A 184 -8.29 12.46 -10.28
N PHE A 185 -7.51 13.17 -11.11
CA PHE A 185 -7.29 14.61 -10.90
C PHE A 185 -8.45 15.49 -11.40
N SER A 186 -9.23 15.04 -12.39
CA SER A 186 -10.43 15.77 -12.84
C SER A 186 -11.65 15.53 -11.96
N ALA A 187 -11.76 14.37 -11.28
CA ALA A 187 -12.83 14.09 -10.33
C ALA A 187 -12.81 15.04 -9.11
N ARG A 188 -11.67 15.68 -8.82
CA ARG A 188 -11.51 16.71 -7.79
C ARG A 188 -12.47 17.90 -7.95
N GLY A 189 -12.89 18.21 -9.18
CA GLY A 189 -13.82 19.31 -9.47
C GLY A 189 -15.31 18.95 -9.33
N ARG A 190 -15.64 17.67 -9.12
CA ARG A 190 -17.02 17.16 -9.03
C ARG A 190 -17.45 16.86 -7.58
N GLY A 191 -16.85 17.55 -6.61
CA GLY A 191 -17.31 17.51 -5.22
C GLY A 191 -18.76 17.99 -5.16
N GLU A 192 -19.68 17.07 -4.85
CA GLU A 192 -21.10 17.29 -4.58
C GLU A 192 -21.77 18.32 -5.51
N ALA A 193 -22.13 17.90 -6.73
CA ALA A 193 -23.30 18.48 -7.37
C ALA A 193 -24.52 18.14 -6.50
N ARG A 194 -24.78 18.99 -5.51
CA ARG A 194 -26.08 19.05 -4.82
C ARG A 194 -27.12 19.04 -5.92
N CYS A 195 -27.94 17.99 -5.95
CA CYS A 195 -29.19 18.01 -6.70
C CYS A 195 -30.04 19.14 -6.12
N ILE A 196 -29.89 20.37 -6.64
CA ILE A 196 -30.93 21.38 -6.53
C ILE A 196 -31.94 21.00 -7.61
N GLY A 197 -32.82 20.07 -7.26
CA GLY A 197 -34.14 20.08 -7.86
C GLY A 197 -34.91 21.20 -7.20
N ASP A 198 -35.22 22.26 -7.94
CA ASP A 198 -36.60 22.74 -7.98
C ASP A 198 -36.84 23.53 -9.27
N GLY A 199 -38.02 23.33 -9.83
CA GLY A 199 -38.35 23.58 -11.23
C GLY A 199 -38.67 25.03 -11.59
N GLY A 200 -38.87 25.21 -12.89
CA GLY A 200 -39.34 26.44 -13.51
C GLY A 200 -39.57 26.21 -15.00
N ASP A 201 -40.80 25.85 -15.34
CA ASP A 201 -41.34 25.68 -16.69
C ASP A 201 -41.12 26.91 -17.58
N ASN A 202 -40.71 26.72 -18.85
CA ASN A 202 -41.61 26.93 -19.99
C ASN A 202 -40.93 26.78 -21.37
N GLU A 203 -41.81 26.41 -22.30
CA GLU A 203 -41.68 25.99 -23.70
C GLU A 203 -40.90 26.94 -24.63
N ASP A 204 -40.17 26.37 -25.58
CA ASP A 204 -40.44 26.61 -27.01
C ASP A 204 -39.63 25.64 -27.90
N GLY A 205 -40.32 25.01 -28.85
CA GLY A 205 -39.79 23.94 -29.67
C GLY A 205 -38.88 24.39 -30.82
N LYS A 206 -37.98 23.48 -31.24
CA LYS A 206 -37.66 23.18 -32.64
C LYS A 206 -36.68 22.00 -32.78
N ASN A 207 -36.95 21.19 -33.79
CA ASN A 207 -36.21 20.06 -34.34
C ASN A 207 -34.67 20.13 -34.23
N GLY A 208 -34.07 19.00 -33.87
CA GLY A 208 -32.65 18.70 -34.06
C GLY A 208 -32.42 17.21 -33.82
N GLU A 209 -31.62 16.59 -34.67
CA GLU A 209 -31.42 15.15 -34.83
C GLU A 209 -31.07 14.41 -33.53
N SER A 210 -31.49 13.14 -33.49
CA SER A 210 -31.17 12.16 -32.46
C SER A 210 -29.66 12.07 -32.20
N LYS A 211 -29.19 12.85 -31.25
CA LYS A 211 -27.88 12.67 -30.63
C LYS A 211 -28.03 11.45 -29.73
N VAL A 212 -27.37 10.35 -30.10
CA VAL A 212 -27.11 9.25 -29.17
C VAL A 212 -26.32 9.88 -28.04
N GLU A 213 -26.98 10.20 -26.95
CA GLU A 213 -26.33 10.50 -25.68
C GLU A 213 -25.59 9.22 -25.32
N GLU A 214 -24.28 9.19 -25.54
CA GLU A 214 -23.41 8.24 -24.85
C GLU A 214 -23.68 8.45 -23.36
N GLU A 215 -24.44 7.54 -22.76
CA GLU A 215 -24.55 7.42 -21.31
C GLU A 215 -23.12 7.30 -20.77
N CYS A 216 -22.56 8.42 -20.32
CA CYS A 216 -21.36 8.42 -19.51
C CYS A 216 -21.65 7.55 -18.30
N LYS A 217 -21.20 6.30 -18.32
CA LYS A 217 -21.10 5.47 -17.13
C LYS A 217 -20.25 6.26 -16.16
N GLU A 218 -20.89 6.88 -15.17
CA GLU A 218 -20.20 7.68 -14.19
C GLU A 218 -19.38 6.74 -13.30
N GLU A 219 -18.16 6.39 -13.71
CA GLU A 219 -17.26 5.53 -12.96
C GLU A 219 -17.03 6.10 -11.55
N SER A 220 -17.32 5.30 -10.53
CA SER A 220 -17.11 5.71 -9.15
C SER A 220 -15.72 5.29 -8.69
N LEU A 221 -14.92 6.28 -8.30
CA LEU A 221 -13.55 6.08 -7.85
C LEU A 221 -13.51 6.01 -6.32
N LYS A 222 -12.80 5.01 -5.77
CA LYS A 222 -12.51 4.92 -4.33
C LYS A 222 -11.03 4.79 -4.09
N VAL A 223 -10.47 5.76 -3.35
CA VAL A 223 -9.06 5.73 -2.95
C VAL A 223 -8.97 5.32 -1.48
N TRP A 224 -8.09 4.38 -1.19
CA TRP A 224 -7.85 3.82 0.14
C TRP A 224 -6.42 4.10 0.60
N VAL A 225 -6.25 4.32 1.90
CA VAL A 225 -4.94 4.33 2.57
C VAL A 225 -4.99 3.38 3.75
N TYR A 226 -3.90 2.65 3.99
CA TYR A 226 -3.76 1.83 5.19
C TYR A 226 -3.12 2.68 6.29
N VAL A 227 -3.76 2.79 7.45
CA VAL A 227 -3.25 3.57 8.59
C VAL A 227 -2.96 2.62 9.73
N GLN A 228 -1.72 2.61 10.22
CA GLN A 228 -1.30 1.76 11.33
C GLN A 228 -2.12 2.09 12.59
N ARG A 229 -2.51 1.05 13.35
CA ARG A 229 -3.24 1.22 14.61
C ARG A 229 -2.37 1.78 15.72
N ASP A 230 -1.14 1.27 15.84
CA ASP A 230 -0.13 1.78 16.77
C ASP A 230 0.77 2.80 16.06
N ARG A 231 0.93 3.98 16.68
CA ARG A 231 1.70 5.11 16.16
C ARG A 231 2.97 5.38 16.96
N THR A 232 3.54 4.32 17.53
CA THR A 232 4.73 4.45 18.37
C THR A 232 5.99 4.69 17.53
N PRO A 233 6.82 5.71 17.83
CA PRO A 233 8.06 6.00 17.10
C PRO A 233 9.10 4.87 17.14
N ALA A 234 10.08 4.92 16.25
CA ALA A 234 11.22 4.02 16.26
C ALA A 234 11.99 4.06 17.59
N SER A 235 12.61 2.93 17.96
CA SER A 235 13.42 2.80 19.18
C SER A 235 14.58 1.82 18.96
N PRO A 236 15.55 1.73 19.89
CA PRO A 236 16.64 0.76 19.78
C PRO A 236 16.20 -0.70 19.62
N THR A 237 15.05 -1.10 20.18
CA THR A 237 14.47 -2.46 20.07
C THR A 237 13.57 -2.64 18.85
N HIS A 238 13.06 -1.54 18.29
CA HIS A 238 12.26 -1.48 17.06
C HIS A 238 12.88 -0.47 16.08
N PRO A 239 14.06 -0.79 15.51
CA PRO A 239 14.76 0.18 14.69
C PRO A 239 14.15 0.30 13.29
N ILE A 240 14.48 1.41 12.63
CA ILE A 240 14.40 1.58 11.18
C ILE A 240 15.47 0.67 10.55
N LYS A 241 15.09 -0.11 9.54
CA LYS A 241 16.01 -1.00 8.79
C LYS A 241 16.46 -0.31 7.51
N GLN A 242 17.76 -0.23 7.26
CA GLN A 242 18.29 0.35 6.02
C GLN A 242 17.79 -0.41 4.78
N SER A 243 17.71 -1.73 4.84
CA SER A 243 17.18 -2.58 3.76
C SER A 243 15.72 -2.29 3.41
N TYR A 244 14.93 -1.76 4.36
CA TYR A 244 13.57 -1.27 4.10
C TYR A 244 13.58 0.12 3.47
N VAL A 245 14.43 1.03 3.96
CA VAL A 245 14.63 2.37 3.39
C VAL A 245 15.04 2.27 1.93
N ASP A 246 15.97 1.39 1.59
CA ASP A 246 16.47 1.20 0.23
C ASP A 246 15.36 0.75 -0.75
N VAL A 247 14.44 -0.12 -0.30
CA VAL A 247 13.28 -0.52 -1.10
C VAL A 247 12.38 0.68 -1.39
N ILE A 248 12.12 1.53 -0.40
CA ILE A 248 11.31 2.73 -0.62
C ILE A 248 11.99 3.69 -1.59
N LEU A 249 13.27 3.98 -1.35
CA LEU A 249 14.04 4.90 -2.20
C LEU A 249 14.19 4.40 -3.62
N ARG A 250 14.31 3.09 -3.85
CA ARG A 250 14.21 2.49 -5.19
C ARG A 250 12.90 2.87 -5.88
N GLY A 251 11.79 2.73 -5.18
CA GLY A 251 10.48 3.12 -5.67
C GLY A 251 10.41 4.62 -5.96
N CYS A 252 10.87 5.46 -5.04
CA CYS A 252 10.88 6.90 -5.23
C CYS A 252 11.72 7.33 -6.44
N LEU A 253 12.91 6.75 -6.61
CA LEU A 253 13.81 7.05 -7.73
C LEU A 253 13.27 6.54 -9.07
N SER A 254 12.39 5.53 -9.07
CA SER A 254 11.68 5.11 -10.28
C SER A 254 10.63 6.13 -10.76
N VAL A 255 10.19 7.03 -9.87
CA VAL A 255 9.37 8.20 -10.21
C VAL A 255 10.28 9.34 -10.65
N SER A 256 11.11 9.85 -9.72
CA SER A 256 12.11 10.87 -10.00
C SER A 256 13.05 11.08 -8.80
N GLU A 257 14.19 11.74 -9.04
CA GLU A 257 15.07 12.16 -7.94
C GLU A 257 14.40 13.20 -7.01
N SER A 258 13.62 14.14 -7.57
CA SER A 258 12.88 15.13 -6.78
C SER A 258 11.84 14.47 -5.88
N PHE A 259 11.19 13.41 -6.34
CA PHE A 259 10.25 12.62 -5.54
C PHE A 259 10.96 11.92 -4.37
N ALA A 260 12.15 11.34 -4.61
CA ALA A 260 12.98 10.74 -3.56
C ALA A 260 13.45 11.76 -2.51
N ARG A 261 13.92 12.94 -2.95
CA ARG A 261 14.30 14.04 -2.05
C ARG A 261 13.12 14.51 -1.21
N SER A 262 11.95 14.68 -1.84
CA SER A 262 10.71 15.04 -1.15
C SER A 262 10.31 13.99 -0.11
N PHE A 263 10.39 12.70 -0.45
CA PHE A 263 10.13 11.60 0.49
C PHE A 263 11.04 11.70 1.73
N ILE A 264 12.34 11.86 1.54
CA ILE A 264 13.31 11.93 2.64
C ILE A 264 13.05 13.14 3.54
N LYS A 265 12.86 14.31 2.92
CA LYS A 265 12.64 15.60 3.61
C LYS A 265 11.34 15.65 4.40
N THR A 266 10.27 15.03 3.90
CA THR A 266 8.92 15.10 4.50
C THR A 266 8.59 13.92 5.41
N THR A 267 9.51 12.96 5.54
CA THR A 267 9.35 11.85 6.49
C THR A 267 9.98 12.25 7.81
N HIS A 268 9.23 12.15 8.89
CA HIS A 268 9.71 12.50 10.24
C HIS A 268 10.24 11.30 11.02
N GLY A 269 11.04 11.57 12.05
CA GLY A 269 11.51 10.55 13.00
C GLY A 269 12.69 9.72 12.48
N TRP A 270 13.48 10.24 11.53
CA TRP A 270 14.75 9.64 11.14
C TRP A 270 15.77 9.62 12.29
N TRP A 271 15.54 10.49 13.28
CA TRP A 271 16.34 10.69 14.48
C TRP A 271 15.44 11.02 15.68
N HIS A 272 16.02 11.42 16.82
CA HIS A 272 15.36 12.10 17.95
C HIS A 272 14.80 13.48 17.58
N GLU A 273 14.13 13.62 16.44
CA GLU A 273 13.34 14.82 16.16
C GLU A 273 12.08 14.78 17.04
N GLY A 274 12.12 15.45 18.20
CA GLY A 274 10.90 15.87 18.88
C GLY A 274 10.62 15.33 20.29
N GLU A 275 11.60 14.88 21.07
CA GLU A 275 11.44 14.77 22.52
C GLU A 275 12.48 15.61 23.26
N ASP A 276 11.98 16.58 24.04
CA ASP A 276 12.64 17.20 25.18
C ASP A 276 13.02 16.11 26.20
N ILE A 277 14.07 15.35 25.94
CA ILE A 277 14.73 14.58 26.98
C ILE A 277 15.72 15.51 27.68
N ASN A 278 15.18 16.39 28.53
CA ASN A 278 15.79 16.70 29.83
C ASN A 278 15.77 15.45 30.74
N LEU A 279 16.16 14.29 30.20
CA LEU A 279 16.60 13.17 30.99
C LEU A 279 18.09 13.43 31.22
N GLU A 280 18.40 14.04 32.36
CA GLU A 280 19.73 13.95 32.94
C GLU A 280 20.02 12.46 33.21
N GLY A 281 20.48 11.75 32.18
CA GLY A 281 20.55 10.30 32.19
C GLY A 281 21.05 9.78 30.85
N ASP A 282 22.37 9.76 30.72
CA ASP A 282 23.18 9.04 29.73
C ASP A 282 22.88 9.34 28.25
N LYS A 283 23.74 10.19 27.66
CA LYS A 283 23.89 10.35 26.21
C LYS A 283 24.60 9.13 25.61
N ASP A 284 24.08 7.93 25.89
CA ASP A 284 24.69 6.69 25.42
C ASP A 284 24.49 6.58 23.89
N GLU A 285 25.58 6.32 23.17
CA GLU A 285 25.61 6.09 21.70
C GLU A 285 24.70 4.92 21.28
N ASN A 286 24.16 4.16 22.24
CA ASN A 286 23.22 3.07 22.01
C ASN A 286 21.76 3.49 21.78
N HIS A 287 21.38 4.77 21.91
CA HIS A 287 19.99 5.19 21.73
C HIS A 287 19.55 5.33 20.25
N HIS A 288 20.46 5.05 19.30
CA HIS A 288 20.19 5.16 17.86
C HIS A 288 19.14 4.15 17.38
N THR A 289 18.14 4.68 16.68
CA THR A 289 16.94 3.96 16.24
C THR A 289 17.01 3.49 14.79
N TRP A 290 18.15 3.68 14.10
CA TRP A 290 18.36 3.26 12.70
C TRP A 290 19.52 2.27 12.60
N VAL A 291 19.29 1.18 11.90
CA VAL A 291 20.24 0.08 11.69
C VAL A 291 20.63 -0.06 10.22
N GLU A 292 21.93 -0.20 9.99
CA GLU A 292 22.55 -0.57 8.72
C GLU A 292 22.63 -2.10 8.61
N ASP A 293 21.68 -2.69 7.86
CA ASP A 293 21.52 -4.13 7.68
C ASP A 293 21.71 -4.61 6.23
N ARG A 294 22.29 -3.81 5.31
CA ARG A 294 22.41 -4.18 3.88
C ARG A 294 23.15 -5.50 3.63
N HIS A 295 24.17 -5.80 4.45
CA HIS A 295 24.95 -7.04 4.33
C HIS A 295 24.15 -8.29 4.74
N PHE A 296 23.21 -8.14 5.70
CA PHE A 296 22.36 -9.19 6.23
C PHE A 296 20.94 -8.67 6.41
N PRO A 297 20.20 -8.46 5.30
CA PRO A 297 18.95 -7.70 5.33
C PRO A 297 17.90 -8.35 6.23
N LEU A 298 17.36 -7.55 7.12
CA LEU A 298 16.31 -7.94 8.05
C LEU A 298 14.91 -7.65 7.52
N TYR A 299 14.79 -6.85 6.46
CA TYR A 299 13.52 -6.65 5.77
C TYR A 299 13.28 -7.78 4.74
N ILE A 300 12.16 -8.47 4.87
CA ILE A 300 11.89 -9.69 4.09
C ILE A 300 11.74 -9.45 2.58
N ARG A 301 11.45 -8.22 2.17
CA ARG A 301 11.35 -7.83 0.75
C ARG A 301 12.54 -7.00 0.28
N ALA A 302 13.66 -7.05 1.01
CA ALA A 302 14.88 -6.37 0.60
C ALA A 302 15.43 -6.98 -0.70
N ASP A 303 16.00 -6.13 -1.55
CA ASP A 303 16.80 -6.54 -2.69
C ASP A 303 18.28 -6.28 -2.39
N SER A 304 19.01 -7.32 -2.00
CA SER A 304 20.43 -7.23 -1.68
C SER A 304 21.27 -6.80 -2.89
N GLY A 305 20.89 -7.21 -4.11
CA GLY A 305 21.62 -6.85 -5.32
C GLY A 305 21.57 -5.34 -5.53
N TYR A 306 20.36 -4.79 -5.56
CA TYR A 306 20.14 -3.35 -5.68
C TYR A 306 20.77 -2.57 -4.52
N SER A 307 20.60 -3.02 -3.28
CA SER A 307 21.11 -2.31 -2.10
C SER A 307 22.64 -2.23 -2.09
N ASN A 308 23.33 -3.29 -2.53
CA ASN A 308 24.78 -3.31 -2.63
C ASN A 308 25.30 -2.43 -3.78
N GLU A 309 24.63 -2.46 -4.93
CA GLU A 309 25.00 -1.67 -6.10
C GLU A 309 24.76 -0.17 -5.86
N MET A 310 23.55 0.18 -5.40
CA MET A 310 23.08 1.56 -5.29
C MET A 310 23.33 2.19 -3.92
N GLY A 311 23.76 1.44 -2.91
CA GLY A 311 23.88 1.90 -1.53
C GLY A 311 24.66 3.21 -1.37
N HIS A 312 25.73 3.40 -2.14
CA HIS A 312 26.52 4.65 -2.13
C HIS A 312 25.75 5.87 -2.65
N CYS A 313 24.92 5.71 -3.69
CA CYS A 313 24.03 6.75 -4.21
C CYS A 313 22.89 7.05 -3.23
N LEU A 314 22.29 6.01 -2.65
CA LEU A 314 21.23 6.15 -1.65
C LEU A 314 21.73 6.88 -0.40
N ASP A 315 22.92 6.52 0.08
CA ASP A 315 23.52 7.21 1.23
C ASP A 315 23.88 8.66 0.93
N ARG A 316 24.23 9.01 -0.32
CA ARG A 316 24.44 10.40 -0.72
C ARG A 316 23.15 11.20 -0.56
N LEU A 317 22.03 10.70 -1.11
CA LEU A 317 20.72 11.34 -0.99
C LEU A 317 20.26 11.47 0.47
N LEU A 318 20.49 10.43 1.27
CA LEU A 318 20.14 10.45 2.68
C LEU A 318 20.97 11.46 3.48
N ARG A 319 22.28 11.59 3.21
CA ARG A 319 23.17 12.53 3.92
C ARG A 319 22.86 13.99 3.61
N GLU A 320 22.29 14.30 2.44
CA GLU A 320 21.92 15.66 2.09
C GLU A 320 20.81 16.23 2.99
N HIS A 321 19.99 15.37 3.60
CA HIS A 321 18.89 15.76 4.47
C HIS A 321 19.07 15.32 5.93
N HIS A 322 19.72 14.18 6.17
CA HIS A 322 19.87 13.57 7.50
C HIS A 322 21.31 13.05 7.74
N PRO A 323 22.34 13.92 7.66
CA PRO A 323 23.73 13.48 7.75
C PRO A 323 24.05 12.78 9.08
N ASP A 324 23.61 13.35 10.21
CA ASP A 324 23.81 12.78 11.54
C ASP A 324 23.16 11.40 11.69
N ALA A 325 21.91 11.26 11.22
CA ALA A 325 21.18 10.01 11.35
C ALA A 325 21.83 8.89 10.54
N VAL A 326 22.37 9.22 9.35
CA VAL A 326 23.12 8.29 8.50
C VAL A 326 24.46 7.89 9.11
N GLU A 327 25.22 8.84 9.64
CA GLU A 327 26.55 8.59 10.22
C GLU A 327 26.45 7.72 11.47
N LYS A 328 25.42 7.92 12.28
CA LYS A 328 25.21 7.24 13.55
C LYS A 328 24.38 5.95 13.44
N ARG A 329 24.09 5.46 12.23
CA ARG A 329 23.40 4.17 12.06
C ARG A 329 24.21 3.04 12.69
N ARG A 330 23.53 2.20 13.45
CA ARG A 330 24.16 1.03 14.08
C ARG A 330 24.40 -0.05 13.04
N LYS A 331 25.60 -0.62 12.98
CA LYS A 331 25.89 -1.80 12.14
C LYS A 331 25.21 -3.04 12.72
N TYR A 332 24.64 -3.88 11.86
CA TYR A 332 24.03 -5.17 12.21
C TYR A 332 24.81 -6.35 11.68
#